data_AF-A0AAE3EZF5-F1
#
_entry.id   AF-A0AAE3EZF5-F1
#
_cell.length_a   1.000
_cell.length_b   1.000
_cell.length_c   1.000
_cell.angle_alpha   90.00
_cell.angle_beta   90.00
_cell.angle_gamma   90.00
#
_symmetry.space_group_name_H-M   'P 1'
#
loop_
_entity.id
_entity.type
_entity.pdbx_description
1 polymer ?
#
loop_
_entity_poly.entity_id
_entity_poly.type
_entity_poly.pdbx_seq_one_letter_code
_entity_poly.pdbx_strand_id
1 'polypeptide(L)'
;MDSFIGIRFKKKTAKRFQQFSRTHFRTHTEAMAEMLDFFFYNEISPQERLGPTGRTIEASLKKRINAVIAIMRDMEKTQTKPTVAMIQSLFETEEPKNKPLILEKKFVEHKKVARFREKQKPNNEL
;
A
#
# COMPACT_ATOMS: atom_id res chain seq x y z
N MET A 1 -51.78 7.90 -10.29
CA MET A 1 -51.27 8.60 -11.49
C MET A 1 -50.52 9.81 -11.02
N ASP A 2 -49.30 10.00 -11.47
CA ASP A 2 -48.53 11.19 -11.12
C ASP A 2 -49.20 12.44 -11.69
N SER A 3 -49.22 13.52 -10.91
CA SER A 3 -49.73 14.81 -11.35
C SER A 3 -48.73 15.46 -12.30
N PHE A 4 -49.14 15.72 -13.54
CA PHE A 4 -48.31 16.40 -14.52
C PHE A 4 -48.37 17.92 -14.34
N ILE A 5 -47.21 18.57 -14.45
CA ILE A 5 -47.09 20.03 -14.46
C ILE A 5 -46.71 20.47 -15.87
N GLY A 6 -47.38 21.50 -16.38
CA GLY A 6 -47.10 22.09 -17.69
C GLY A 6 -45.98 23.13 -17.61
N ILE A 7 -44.87 22.90 -18.30
CA ILE A 7 -43.79 23.88 -18.46
C ILE A 7 -43.80 24.42 -19.90
N ARG A 8 -43.73 25.75 -20.04
CA ARG A 8 -43.73 26.40 -21.36
C ARG A 8 -42.31 26.55 -21.89
N PHE A 9 -42.07 26.00 -23.07
CA PHE A 9 -40.80 26.13 -23.80
C PHE A 9 -40.97 26.90 -25.10
N LYS A 10 -39.91 27.58 -25.55
CA LYS A 10 -39.84 28.08 -26.93
C LYS A 10 -39.96 26.90 -27.90
N LYS A 11 -40.75 27.06 -28.96
CA LYS A 11 -41.03 26.00 -29.95
C LYS A 11 -39.78 25.31 -30.49
N LYS A 12 -38.71 26.08 -30.78
CA LYS A 12 -37.42 25.53 -31.26
C LYS A 12 -36.77 24.61 -30.23
N THR A 13 -36.75 25.01 -28.96
CA THR A 13 -36.17 24.22 -27.86
C THR A 13 -37.00 22.97 -27.59
N ALA A 14 -38.33 23.10 -27.55
CA ALA A 14 -39.24 21.97 -27.37
C ALA A 14 -39.03 20.90 -28.44
N LYS A 15 -38.92 21.28 -29.71
CA LYS A 15 -38.66 20.34 -30.82
C LYS A 15 -37.34 19.59 -30.65
N ARG A 16 -36.26 20.29 -30.26
CA ARG A 16 -34.95 19.66 -30.02
C ARG A 16 -35.02 18.64 -28.88
N PHE A 17 -35.67 19.00 -27.79
CA PHE A 17 -35.85 18.09 -26.65
C PHE A 17 -36.72 16.88 -27.02
N GLN A 18 -37.82 17.08 -27.75
CA GLN A 18 -38.67 15.98 -28.22
C GLN A 18 -37.92 15.01 -29.14
N GLN A 19 -37.10 15.52 -30.06
CA GLN A 19 -36.24 14.68 -30.91
C GLN A 19 -35.25 13.88 -30.07
N PHE A 20 -34.50 14.54 -29.19
CA PHE A 20 -33.53 13.88 -28.30
C PHE A 20 -34.18 12.79 -27.44
N SER A 21 -35.28 13.13 -26.76
CA SER A 21 -36.00 12.22 -25.89
C SER A 21 -36.53 11.00 -26.64
N ARG A 22 -37.07 11.16 -27.86
CA ARG A 22 -37.55 10.03 -28.68
C ARG A 22 -36.43 9.12 -29.18
N THR A 23 -35.22 9.65 -29.36
CA THR A 23 -34.07 8.87 -29.82
C THR A 23 -33.45 8.02 -28.70
N HIS A 24 -33.39 8.55 -27.48
CA HIS A 24 -32.61 7.95 -26.38
C HIS A 24 -33.46 7.36 -25.25
N PHE A 25 -34.72 7.76 -25.12
CA PHE A 25 -35.57 7.43 -23.97
C PHE A 25 -36.96 6.99 -24.40
N ARG A 26 -37.69 6.35 -23.48
CA ARG A 26 -39.08 5.91 -23.73
C ARG A 26 -40.07 7.03 -23.46
N THR A 27 -39.81 7.87 -22.46
CA THR A 27 -40.70 8.98 -22.08
C THR A 27 -39.97 10.32 -21.98
N HIS A 28 -40.71 11.41 -22.13
CA HIS A 28 -40.20 12.76 -21.96
C HIS A 28 -39.83 13.08 -20.49
N THR A 29 -40.56 12.51 -19.54
CA THR A 29 -40.29 12.67 -18.10
C THR A 29 -38.96 12.01 -17.73
N GLU A 30 -38.75 10.77 -18.17
CA GLU A 30 -37.50 10.01 -17.95
C GLU A 30 -36.29 10.73 -18.55
N ALA A 31 -36.41 11.20 -19.80
CA ALA A 31 -35.34 11.95 -20.44
C ALA A 31 -34.96 13.23 -19.67
N MET A 32 -35.94 13.93 -19.11
CA MET A 32 -35.68 15.14 -18.31
C MET A 32 -35.03 14.80 -16.97
N ALA A 33 -35.51 13.76 -16.29
CA ALA A 33 -34.96 13.31 -15.01
C ALA A 33 -33.48 12.90 -15.16
N GLU A 34 -33.19 12.03 -16.13
CA GLU A 34 -31.83 11.55 -16.41
C GLU A 34 -30.89 12.70 -16.82
N MET A 35 -31.38 13.70 -17.57
CA MET A 35 -30.59 14.88 -17.87
C MET A 35 -30.25 15.70 -16.60
N LEU A 36 -31.20 15.87 -15.68
CA LEU A 36 -30.96 16.60 -14.43
C LEU A 36 -29.99 15.84 -13.52
N ASP A 37 -30.20 14.54 -13.38
CA ASP A 37 -29.37 13.64 -12.59
C ASP A 37 -27.94 13.59 -13.15
N PHE A 38 -27.79 13.56 -14.48
CA PHE A 38 -26.48 13.61 -15.12
C PHE A 38 -25.67 14.85 -14.69
N PHE A 39 -26.26 16.04 -14.70
CA PHE A 39 -25.53 17.24 -14.28
C PHE A 39 -25.31 17.28 -12.77
N PHE A 40 -26.29 16.81 -11.99
CA PHE A 40 -26.19 16.80 -10.53
C PHE A 40 -25.10 15.84 -10.03
N TYR A 41 -25.12 14.58 -10.45
CA TYR A 41 -24.18 13.56 -9.98
C TYR A 41 -22.78 13.71 -10.55
N ASN A 42 -22.64 14.25 -11.77
CA ASN A 42 -21.32 14.48 -12.35
C ASN A 42 -20.74 15.84 -11.96
N GLU A 43 -21.47 16.68 -11.22
CA GLU A 43 -21.08 18.06 -10.85
C GLU A 43 -20.63 18.91 -12.06
N ILE A 44 -21.16 18.61 -13.25
CA ILE A 44 -20.84 19.31 -14.50
C ILE A 44 -21.83 20.44 -14.70
N SER A 45 -21.34 21.65 -14.95
CA SER A 45 -22.20 22.77 -15.32
C SER A 45 -22.71 22.60 -16.76
N PRO A 46 -24.04 22.73 -17.02
CA PRO A 46 -24.60 22.75 -18.38
C PRO A 46 -24.05 23.88 -19.26
N GLN A 47 -23.42 24.90 -18.66
CA GLN A 47 -22.80 26.02 -19.35
C GLN A 47 -21.33 25.76 -19.68
N GLU A 48 -20.71 24.79 -19.01
CA GLU A 48 -19.34 24.43 -19.25
C GLU A 48 -19.23 23.68 -20.58
N ARG A 49 -18.47 24.25 -21.51
CA ARG A 49 -18.15 23.59 -22.77
C ARG A 49 -17.02 22.61 -22.50
N LEU A 50 -17.37 21.44 -22.00
CA LEU A 50 -16.50 20.27 -22.12
C LEU A 50 -16.25 20.11 -23.62
N GLY A 51 -14.98 20.22 -24.03
CA GLY A 51 -14.57 20.22 -25.43
C GLY A 51 -14.97 18.93 -26.17
N PRO A 52 -14.43 18.68 -27.37
CA PRO A 52 -14.97 17.72 -28.33
C PRO A 52 -15.23 16.29 -27.81
N THR A 53 -14.66 15.87 -26.68
CA THR A 53 -15.16 14.73 -25.91
C THR A 53 -14.53 14.78 -24.52
N GLY A 54 -15.22 14.40 -23.43
CA GLY A 54 -14.59 14.18 -22.11
C GLY A 54 -13.35 13.26 -22.16
N ARG A 55 -13.14 12.53 -23.26
CA ARG A 55 -11.92 11.80 -23.61
C ARG A 55 -10.64 12.67 -23.65
N THR A 56 -10.70 13.95 -24.03
CA THR A 56 -9.51 14.83 -23.96
C THR A 56 -9.14 15.16 -22.52
N ILE A 57 -10.15 15.32 -21.65
CA ILE A 57 -9.95 15.47 -20.21
C ILE A 57 -9.32 14.19 -19.65
N GLU A 58 -9.85 13.02 -20.01
CA GLU A 58 -9.30 11.72 -19.62
C GLU A 58 -7.84 11.54 -20.06
N ALA A 59 -7.51 11.91 -21.30
CA ALA A 59 -6.14 11.85 -21.82
C ALA A 59 -5.21 12.81 -21.07
N SER A 60 -5.69 14.03 -20.76
CA SER A 60 -4.92 14.99 -19.97
C SER A 60 -4.68 14.51 -18.53
N LEU A 61 -5.67 13.86 -17.93
CA LEU A 61 -5.60 13.31 -16.59
C LEU A 61 -4.66 12.11 -16.53
N LYS A 62 -4.76 11.17 -17.49
CA LYS A 62 -3.81 10.05 -17.65
C LYS A 62 -2.37 10.53 -17.77
N LYS A 63 -2.12 11.60 -18.55
CA LYS A 63 -0.78 12.20 -18.68
C LYS A 63 -0.28 12.76 -17.35
N ARG A 64 -1.15 13.45 -16.59
CA ARG A 64 -0.81 13.99 -15.26
C ARG A 64 -0.50 12.89 -14.25
N ILE A 65 -1.32 11.83 -14.21
CA ILE A 65 -1.10 10.67 -13.32
C ILE A 65 0.22 9.97 -13.64
N ASN A 66 0.52 9.73 -14.92
CA ASN A 66 1.81 9.13 -15.32
C ASN A 66 3.02 9.99 -14.91
N ALA A 67 2.89 11.32 -14.97
CA ALA A 67 3.94 12.23 -14.50
C ALA A 67 4.13 12.13 -12.97
N VAL A 68 3.05 12.08 -12.19
CA VAL A 68 3.12 11.89 -10.73
C VAL A 68 3.76 10.54 -10.38
N ILE A 69 3.38 9.46 -11.07
CA ILE A 69 4.00 8.13 -10.89
C ILE A 69 5.50 8.20 -11.20
N ALA A 70 5.90 8.91 -12.25
CA ALA A 70 7.31 9.08 -12.59
C ALA A 70 8.08 9.82 -11.49
N ILE A 71 7.51 10.91 -10.95
CA ILE A 71 8.10 11.67 -9.83
C ILE A 71 8.23 10.78 -8.59
N MET A 72 7.17 10.06 -8.22
CA MET A 72 7.20 9.15 -7.06
C MET A 72 8.25 8.05 -7.23
N ARG A 73 8.37 7.46 -8.43
CA ARG A 73 9.40 6.45 -8.73
C ARG A 73 10.82 7.03 -8.70
N ASP A 74 10.99 8.27 -9.12
CA ASP A 74 12.28 8.95 -9.09
C ASP A 74 12.72 9.23 -7.64
N MET A 75 11.80 9.75 -6.81
CA MET A 75 12.01 9.87 -5.36
C MET A 75 12.32 8.50 -4.72
N GLU A 76 11.63 7.45 -5.16
CA GLU A 76 11.82 6.09 -4.64
C GLU A 76 13.26 5.61 -4.87
N LYS A 77 13.78 5.83 -6.08
CA LYS A 77 15.11 5.41 -6.52
C LYS A 77 16.24 6.27 -5.95
N THR A 78 16.04 7.57 -5.85
CA THR A 78 17.10 8.53 -5.48
C THR A 78 17.25 8.71 -3.98
N GLN A 79 16.15 8.68 -3.22
CA GLN A 79 16.16 8.97 -1.78
C GLN A 79 15.87 7.72 -0.96
N THR A 80 14.65 7.17 -1.05
CA THR A 80 14.21 6.16 -0.08
C THR A 80 14.93 4.82 -0.22
N LYS A 81 15.18 4.30 -1.44
CA LYS A 81 15.87 3.01 -1.61
C LYS A 81 17.32 3.03 -1.09
N PRO A 82 18.15 4.02 -1.46
CA PRO A 82 19.48 4.14 -0.89
C PRO A 82 19.46 4.29 0.63
N THR A 83 18.55 5.11 1.20
CA THR A 83 18.45 5.27 2.66
C THR A 83 18.08 3.96 3.35
N VAL A 84 17.13 3.20 2.81
CA VAL A 84 16.77 1.88 3.35
C VAL A 84 17.97 0.92 3.26
N ALA A 85 18.66 0.87 2.12
CA ALA A 85 19.83 0.01 1.95
C ALA A 85 20.98 0.40 2.89
N MET A 86 21.23 1.69 3.09
CA MET A 86 22.21 2.20 4.06
C MET A 86 21.84 1.80 5.49
N ILE A 87 20.58 2.00 5.88
CA ILE A 87 20.08 1.59 7.20
C ILE A 87 20.24 0.09 7.39
N GLN A 88 19.86 -0.72 6.40
CA GLN A 88 20.06 -2.17 6.44
C GLN A 88 21.54 -2.53 6.58
N SER A 89 22.44 -1.89 5.81
CA SER A 89 23.88 -2.13 5.93
C SER A 89 24.44 -1.76 7.31
N LEU A 90 23.91 -0.73 7.97
CA LEU A 90 24.31 -0.37 9.34
C LEU A 90 23.87 -1.44 10.35
N PHE A 91 22.65 -1.96 10.23
CA PHE A 91 22.10 -2.94 11.16
C PHE A 91 22.49 -4.40 10.86
N GLU A 92 22.83 -4.75 9.62
CA GLU A 92 23.31 -6.09 9.24
C GLU A 92 24.69 -6.42 9.81
N THR A 93 25.48 -5.42 10.21
CA THR A 93 26.78 -5.64 10.87
C THR A 93 26.68 -5.99 12.36
N GLU A 94 25.49 -5.96 12.95
CA GLU A 94 25.25 -6.24 14.36
C GLU A 94 24.69 -7.65 14.64
N GLU A 95 24.76 -8.60 13.71
CA GLU A 95 24.61 -10.00 14.12
C GLU A 95 25.82 -10.36 15.01
N PRO A 96 25.62 -10.64 16.32
CA PRO A 96 26.72 -10.96 17.19
C PRO A 96 27.33 -12.25 16.67
N LYS A 97 28.53 -12.17 16.07
CA LYS A 97 29.38 -13.34 15.84
C LYS A 97 29.38 -14.11 17.15
N ASN A 98 28.72 -15.28 17.16
CA ASN A 98 28.64 -16.17 18.31
C ASN A 98 30.05 -16.33 18.87
N LYS A 99 30.38 -15.58 19.94
CA LYS A 99 31.69 -15.68 20.58
C LYS A 99 31.77 -17.12 21.06
N PRO A 100 32.84 -17.89 20.72
CA PRO A 100 32.96 -19.25 21.22
C PRO A 100 32.90 -19.19 22.74
N LEU A 101 31.95 -19.91 23.33
CA LEU A 101 31.76 -19.98 24.78
C LEU A 101 33.06 -20.50 25.40
N ILE A 102 33.74 -19.64 26.16
CA ILE A 102 34.92 -20.03 26.94
C ILE A 102 34.41 -20.83 28.13
N LEU A 103 34.39 -22.16 28.00
CA LEU A 103 34.04 -23.06 29.08
C LEU A 103 35.30 -23.33 29.93
N GLU A 104 35.24 -22.98 31.22
CA GLU A 104 36.29 -23.34 32.17
C GLU A 104 36.43 -24.86 32.27
N LYS A 105 37.64 -25.37 32.03
CA LYS A 105 37.96 -26.77 32.32
C LYS A 105 37.92 -26.98 33.83
N LYS A 106 36.86 -27.63 34.32
CA LYS A 106 36.83 -28.15 35.69
C LYS A 106 38.01 -29.13 35.87
N PHE A 107 38.96 -28.77 36.71
CA PHE A 107 40.04 -29.67 37.12
C PHE A 107 39.42 -30.83 37.91
N VAL A 108 39.47 -32.03 37.36
CA VAL A 108 39.15 -33.26 38.09
C VAL A 108 40.33 -33.55 39.02
N GLU A 109 40.16 -33.29 40.31
CA GLU A 109 41.11 -33.69 41.35
C GLU A 109 41.36 -35.20 41.27
N HIS A 110 42.50 -35.57 40.71
CA HIS A 110 43.00 -36.94 40.81
C HIS A 110 43.41 -37.14 42.26
N LYS A 111 42.57 -37.82 43.05
CA LYS A 111 42.93 -38.32 44.39
C LYS A 111 44.22 -39.11 44.28
N LYS A 112 45.33 -38.52 44.76
CA LYS A 112 46.61 -39.21 44.90
C LYS A 112 46.43 -40.36 45.88
N VAL A 113 46.44 -41.59 45.40
CA VAL A 113 46.55 -42.78 46.24
C VAL A 113 47.92 -42.70 46.93
N ALA A 114 47.92 -42.64 48.27
CA ALA A 114 49.13 -42.50 49.07
C ALA A 114 50.12 -43.64 48.76
N ARG A 115 51.33 -43.27 48.32
CA ARG A 115 52.37 -44.20 47.84
C ARG A 115 53.20 -44.89 48.94
N PHE A 116 52.90 -44.69 50.22
CA PHE A 116 53.70 -45.25 51.31
C PHE A 116 52.81 -45.71 52.47
N ARG A 117 52.90 -47.02 52.79
CA ARG A 117 52.44 -47.60 54.07
C ARG A 117 53.66 -48.06 54.84
N GLU A 118 53.85 -47.49 56.02
CA GLU A 118 54.93 -47.83 56.95
C GLU A 118 54.72 -49.26 57.49
N LYS A 119 55.75 -50.11 57.42
CA LYS A 119 55.69 -51.46 58.01
C LYS A 119 56.07 -51.37 59.49
N GLN A 120 55.11 -51.60 60.38
CA GLN A 120 55.40 -51.84 61.79
C GLN A 120 55.63 -53.35 62.01
N LYS A 121 56.81 -53.73 62.50
CA LYS A 121 57.06 -54.97 63.24
C LYS A 121 57.53 -54.56 64.64
N PRO A 122 56.94 -55.12 65.70
CA PRO A 122 57.65 -56.14 66.50
C PRO A 122 56.64 -57.13 67.16
N ASN A 123 56.95 -58.19 67.90
CA ASN A 123 58.17 -58.89 68.33
C ASN A 123 57.78 -60.35 68.63
N ASN A 124 58.79 -61.23 68.68
CA ASN A 124 58.71 -62.65 69.03
C ASN A 124 58.29 -62.90 70.50
N GLU A 125 58.00 -64.19 70.80
CA GLU A 125 57.74 -64.89 72.09
C GLU A 125 56.26 -65.33 72.23
N LEU A 126 55.87 -66.61 72.34
CA LEU A 126 56.50 -67.90 72.61
C LEU A 126 55.79 -69.00 71.78
#